data_AF-A0A7S1P383-F1
#
_entry.id   AF-A0A7S1P383-F1
#
_cell.length_a   1.000
_cell.length_b   1.000
_cell.length_c   1.000
_cell.angle_alpha   90.00
_cell.angle_beta   90.00
_cell.angle_gamma   90.00
#
_symmetry.space_group_name_H-M   'P 1'
#
loop_
_entity.id
_entity.type
_entity.pdbx_description
1 polymer ?
#
loop_
_entity_poly.entity_id
_entity_poly.type
_entity_poly.pdbx_seq_one_letter_code
_entity_poly.pdbx_strand_id
1 'polypeptide(L)'
;SLFGILKRKLGGLCSSSTVVSILSKVDPSSYSSVRDAQMALIVSVSPWEPNYLKALTELHDARMTIEKRDRTIFEKDNTIKEKDRIIAEQRKSTRTLTNTIDEKDSIIEERDAAIQSLQADNARLGQQNASLERGRLGGARLHQISSA
;
A
#
# COMPACT_ATOMS: atom_id res chain seq x y z
N SER A 1 -47.46 -35.35 40.19
CA SER A 1 -47.64 -33.88 40.20
C SER A 1 -46.76 -33.25 39.12
N LEU A 2 -47.15 -32.09 38.55
CA LEU A 2 -46.35 -31.31 37.59
C LEU A 2 -44.93 -31.03 38.11
N PHE A 3 -44.80 -30.79 39.42
CA PHE A 3 -43.52 -30.61 40.10
C PHE A 3 -42.58 -31.81 39.97
N GLY A 4 -43.09 -33.05 40.09
CA GLY A 4 -42.30 -34.27 39.90
C GLY A 4 -41.80 -34.46 38.47
N ILE A 5 -42.54 -33.98 37.47
CA ILE A 5 -42.14 -34.01 36.05
C ILE A 5 -41.04 -32.97 35.80
N LEU A 6 -41.20 -31.76 36.35
CA LEU A 6 -40.23 -30.68 36.25
C LEU A 6 -38.89 -31.07 36.91
N LYS A 7 -38.93 -31.65 38.12
CA LYS A 7 -37.75 -32.13 38.85
C LYS A 7 -36.97 -33.19 38.07
N ARG A 8 -37.68 -34.09 37.36
CA ARG A 8 -37.07 -35.14 36.52
C ARG A 8 -36.43 -34.58 35.25
N LYS A 9 -37.07 -33.61 34.59
CA LYS A 9 -36.51 -32.93 33.40
C LYS A 9 -35.29 -32.07 33.74
N LEU A 10 -35.27 -31.44 34.92
CA LEU A 10 -34.16 -30.61 35.37
C LEU A 10 -32.99 -31.41 35.97
N GLY A 11 -33.23 -32.64 36.45
CA GLY A 11 -32.19 -33.54 36.96
C GLY A 11 -31.17 -34.01 35.91
N GLY A 12 -31.44 -33.81 34.62
CA GLY A 12 -30.48 -34.02 33.52
C GLY A 12 -29.58 -32.82 33.22
N LEU A 13 -29.82 -31.67 33.86
CA LEU A 13 -28.96 -30.49 33.75
C LEU A 13 -27.92 -30.52 34.88
N CYS A 14 -26.72 -30.02 34.60
CA CYS A 14 -25.56 -30.02 35.50
C CYS A 14 -25.95 -29.76 36.97
N SER A 15 -25.57 -30.66 37.89
CA SER A 15 -25.86 -30.57 39.33
C SER A 15 -25.29 -29.31 40.00
N SER A 16 -24.45 -28.55 39.28
CA SER A 16 -23.91 -27.26 39.68
C SER A 16 -24.82 -26.05 39.39
N SER A 17 -26.00 -26.26 38.80
CA SER A 17 -26.92 -25.16 38.48
C SER A 17 -27.62 -24.63 39.74
N THR A 18 -27.55 -23.31 39.96
CA THR A 18 -28.27 -22.59 41.02
C THR A 18 -29.76 -22.93 41.04
N VAL A 19 -30.37 -23.08 39.85
CA VAL A 19 -31.78 -23.45 39.68
C VAL A 19 -32.07 -24.87 40.20
N VAL A 20 -31.20 -25.83 39.90
CA VAL A 20 -31.33 -27.23 40.36
C VAL A 20 -31.16 -27.31 41.88
N SER A 21 -30.22 -26.53 42.44
CA SER A 21 -30.00 -26.43 43.88
C SER A 21 -31.21 -25.82 44.62
N ILE A 22 -31.81 -24.75 44.09
CA ILE A 22 -33.01 -24.13 44.65
C ILE A 22 -34.19 -25.12 44.64
N LEU A 23 -34.43 -25.79 43.51
CA LEU A 23 -35.55 -26.72 43.35
C LEU A 23 -35.41 -28.01 44.16
N SER A 24 -34.18 -28.43 44.48
CA SER A 24 -33.93 -29.62 45.29
C SER A 24 -34.39 -29.48 46.75
N LYS A 25 -34.44 -28.24 47.27
CA LYS A 25 -34.76 -27.91 48.67
C LYS A 25 -36.23 -27.54 48.90
N VAL A 26 -37.05 -27.55 47.85
CA VAL A 26 -38.47 -27.15 47.92
C VAL A 26 -39.30 -28.28 48.50
N ASP A 27 -40.06 -27.99 49.55
CA ASP A 27 -41.18 -28.81 49.98
C ASP A 27 -42.45 -28.37 49.23
N PRO A 28 -42.97 -29.18 48.28
CA PRO A 28 -44.13 -28.81 47.49
C PRO A 28 -45.44 -28.75 48.29
N SER A 29 -45.46 -29.27 49.53
CA SER A 29 -46.62 -29.23 50.41
C SER A 29 -46.69 -27.94 51.23
N SER A 30 -45.61 -27.15 51.25
CA SER A 30 -45.49 -25.91 52.01
C SER A 30 -45.53 -24.70 51.08
N TYR A 31 -46.58 -23.89 51.22
CA TYR A 31 -46.75 -22.67 50.42
C TYR A 31 -45.57 -21.69 50.58
N SER A 32 -45.06 -21.52 51.81
CA SER A 32 -43.90 -20.65 52.07
C SER A 32 -42.64 -21.17 51.37
N SER A 33 -42.39 -22.49 51.43
CA SER A 33 -41.25 -23.11 50.73
C SER A 33 -41.32 -22.91 49.22
N VAL A 34 -42.50 -23.06 48.63
CA VAL A 34 -42.73 -22.81 47.20
C VAL A 34 -42.52 -21.33 46.85
N ARG A 35 -43.03 -20.41 47.67
CA ARG A 35 -42.88 -18.96 47.47
C ARG A 35 -41.42 -18.51 47.59
N ASP A 36 -40.68 -19.03 48.56
CA ASP A 36 -39.26 -18.69 48.77
C ASP A 36 -38.42 -19.20 47.59
N ALA A 37 -38.71 -20.41 47.11
CA ALA A 37 -38.07 -20.96 45.93
C ALA A 37 -38.39 -20.15 44.66
N GLN A 38 -39.63 -19.70 44.51
CA GLN A 38 -40.02 -18.82 43.41
C GLN A 38 -39.25 -17.50 43.45
N MET A 39 -39.12 -16.87 44.61
CA MET A 39 -38.35 -15.63 44.77
C MET A 39 -36.86 -15.84 44.50
N ALA A 40 -36.27 -16.94 44.98
CA ALA A 40 -34.88 -17.28 44.72
C ALA A 40 -34.62 -17.53 43.23
N LEU A 41 -35.56 -18.18 42.53
CA LEU A 41 -35.47 -18.37 41.09
C LEU A 41 -35.53 -17.04 40.33
N ILE A 42 -36.50 -16.18 40.67
CA ILE A 42 -36.61 -14.84 40.09
C ILE A 42 -35.29 -14.09 40.26
N VAL A 43 -34.77 -13.99 41.49
CA VAL A 43 -33.51 -13.29 41.79
C VAL A 43 -32.31 -13.91 41.06
N SER A 44 -32.27 -15.23 40.87
CA SER A 44 -31.17 -15.90 40.17
C SER A 44 -31.19 -15.70 38.64
N VAL A 45 -32.36 -15.42 38.06
CA VAL A 45 -32.56 -15.28 36.62
C VAL A 45 -32.67 -13.80 36.20
N SER A 46 -33.01 -12.88 37.11
CA SER A 46 -33.06 -11.43 36.85
C SER A 46 -31.75 -10.80 36.33
N PRO A 47 -30.53 -11.23 36.74
CA PRO A 47 -29.29 -10.61 36.27
C PRO A 47 -28.96 -10.87 34.79
N TRP A 48 -29.67 -11.78 34.12
CA TRP A 48 -29.31 -12.23 32.76
C TRP A 48 -29.82 -11.28 31.68
N GLU A 49 -30.94 -10.59 31.92
CA GLU A 49 -31.51 -9.58 31.00
C GLU A 49 -30.57 -8.37 30.78
N PRO A 50 -30.07 -7.68 31.82
CA PRO A 50 -29.16 -6.54 31.62
C PRO A 50 -27.81 -6.98 31.02
N ASN A 51 -27.30 -8.15 31.40
CA ASN A 51 -26.05 -8.69 30.84
C ASN A 51 -26.20 -9.05 29.35
N TYR A 52 -27.34 -9.61 28.96
CA TYR A 52 -27.65 -9.91 27.56
C TYR A 52 -27.76 -8.63 26.72
N LEU A 53 -28.49 -7.61 27.22
CA LEU A 53 -28.61 -6.31 26.53
C LEU A 53 -27.26 -5.59 26.41
N LYS A 54 -26.41 -5.69 27.44
CA LYS A 54 -25.05 -5.15 27.40
C LYS A 54 -24.22 -5.84 26.31
N ALA A 55 -24.22 -7.17 26.26
CA ALA A 55 -23.49 -7.94 25.26
C ALA A 55 -23.98 -7.63 23.84
N LEU A 56 -25.29 -7.45 23.63
CA LEU A 56 -25.85 -7.04 22.34
C LEU A 56 -25.35 -5.65 21.91
N THR A 57 -25.32 -4.69 22.83
CA THR A 57 -24.80 -3.35 22.57
C THR A 57 -23.31 -3.38 22.23
N GLU A 58 -22.51 -4.11 23.01
CA GLU A 58 -21.07 -4.27 22.75
C GLU A 58 -20.81 -4.92 21.38
N LEU A 59 -21.61 -5.92 21.00
CA LEU A 59 -21.51 -6.57 19.69
C LEU A 59 -21.87 -5.62 18.55
N HIS A 60 -22.92 -4.81 18.73
CA HIS A 60 -23.32 -3.79 17.77
C HIS A 60 -22.20 -2.75 17.57
N ASP A 61 -21.61 -2.25 18.65
CA ASP A 61 -20.54 -1.26 18.59
C ASP A 61 -19.26 -1.81 17.97
N ALA A 62 -18.93 -3.07 18.27
CA ALA A 62 -17.82 -3.78 17.64
C ALA A 62 -18.04 -3.90 16.12
N ARG A 63 -19.25 -4.30 15.69
CA ARG A 63 -19.62 -4.37 14.28
C ARG A 63 -19.49 -3.02 13.58
N MET A 64 -20.04 -1.95 14.16
CA MET A 64 -19.94 -0.60 13.61
C MET A 64 -18.48 -0.13 13.49
N THR A 65 -17.63 -0.52 14.44
CA THR A 65 -16.20 -0.21 14.42
C THR A 65 -15.49 -0.96 13.30
N ILE A 66 -15.81 -2.23 13.07
CA ILE A 66 -15.28 -3.03 11.96
C ILE A 66 -15.67 -2.40 10.62
N GLU A 67 -16.94 -2.08 10.42
CA GLU A 67 -17.44 -1.47 9.17
C GLU A 67 -16.74 -0.14 8.85
N LYS A 68 -16.46 0.69 9.87
CA LYS A 68 -15.68 1.94 9.70
C LYS A 68 -14.22 1.66 9.29
N ARG A 69 -13.59 0.65 9.89
CA ARG A 69 -12.22 0.25 9.54
C ARG A 69 -12.14 -0.30 8.13
N ASP A 70 -13.08 -1.14 7.73
CA ASP A 70 -13.14 -1.69 6.37
C ASP A 70 -13.29 -0.59 5.32
N ARG A 71 -14.13 0.41 5.59
CA ARG A 71 -14.24 1.60 4.72
C ARG A 71 -12.92 2.36 4.61
N THR A 72 -12.24 2.57 5.74
CA THR A 72 -10.93 3.25 5.77
C THR A 72 -9.88 2.46 4.99
N ILE A 73 -9.88 1.13 5.13
CA ILE A 73 -8.97 0.24 4.39
C ILE A 73 -9.23 0.34 2.88
N PHE A 74 -10.50 0.30 2.47
CA PHE A 74 -10.89 0.44 1.07
C PHE A 74 -10.43 1.78 0.46
N GLU A 75 -10.63 2.89 1.18
CA GLU A 75 -10.17 4.21 0.73
C GLU A 75 -8.64 4.29 0.60
N LYS A 76 -7.91 3.70 1.55
CA LYS A 76 -6.45 3.60 1.49
C LYS A 76 -5.98 2.73 0.33
N ASP A 77 -6.65 1.61 0.06
CA ASP A 77 -6.33 0.72 -1.06
C ASP A 77 -6.50 1.42 -2.41
N ASN A 78 -7.59 2.18 -2.57
CA ASN A 78 -7.80 3.01 -3.76
C ASN A 78 -6.73 4.10 -3.90
N THR A 79 -6.31 4.71 -2.80
CA THR A 79 -5.24 5.70 -2.80
C THR A 79 -3.89 5.08 -3.22
N ILE A 80 -3.60 3.86 -2.75
CA ILE A 80 -2.39 3.13 -3.14
C ILE A 80 -2.41 2.81 -4.64
N LYS A 81 -3.53 2.31 -5.16
CA LYS A 81 -3.70 2.02 -6.59
C LYS A 81 -3.46 3.25 -7.48
N GLU A 82 -3.97 4.42 -7.08
CA GLU A 82 -3.71 5.64 -7.87
C GLU A 82 -2.24 6.07 -7.79
N LYS A 83 -1.60 5.96 -6.62
CA LYS A 83 -0.17 6.22 -6.49
C LYS A 83 0.67 5.28 -7.35
N ASP A 84 0.34 4.00 -7.39
CA ASP A 84 1.02 3.01 -8.23
C ASP A 84 0.87 3.36 -9.72
N ARG A 85 -0.32 3.82 -10.14
CA ARG A 85 -0.57 4.31 -11.51
C ARG A 85 0.33 5.49 -11.86
N ILE A 86 0.42 6.48 -10.98
CA ILE A 86 1.27 7.67 -11.16
C ILE A 86 2.74 7.27 -11.23
N ILE A 87 3.21 6.37 -10.36
CA ILE A 87 4.60 5.88 -10.37
C ILE A 87 4.90 5.16 -11.69
N ALA A 88 3.98 4.36 -12.21
CA ALA A 88 4.15 3.67 -13.49
C ALA A 88 4.27 4.66 -14.66
N GLU A 89 3.43 5.72 -14.68
CA GLU A 89 3.52 6.78 -15.68
C GLU A 89 4.84 7.55 -15.60
N GLN A 90 5.28 7.91 -14.38
CA GLN A 90 6.57 8.57 -14.18
C GLN A 90 7.73 7.71 -14.67
N ARG A 91 7.75 6.41 -14.35
CA ARG A 91 8.77 5.46 -14.84
C ARG A 91 8.81 5.41 -16.36
N LYS A 92 7.65 5.41 -17.02
CA LYS A 92 7.57 5.46 -18.49
C LYS A 92 8.16 6.75 -19.03
N SER A 93 7.82 7.90 -18.43
CA SER A 93 8.36 9.20 -18.81
C SER A 93 9.88 9.27 -18.65
N THR A 94 10.41 8.82 -17.51
CA THR A 94 11.86 8.74 -17.26
C THR A 94 12.55 7.89 -18.32
N ARG A 95 12.00 6.72 -18.65
CA ARG A 95 12.59 5.85 -19.69
C ARG A 95 12.62 6.52 -21.06
N THR A 96 11.57 7.22 -21.43
CA THR A 96 11.54 8.00 -22.69
C THR A 96 12.62 9.08 -22.70
N LEU A 97 12.75 9.84 -21.60
CA LEU A 97 13.76 10.88 -21.49
C LEU A 97 15.19 10.32 -21.55
N THR A 98 15.45 9.19 -20.88
CA THR A 98 16.74 8.50 -20.97
C THR A 98 17.06 8.13 -22.42
N ASN A 99 16.12 7.51 -23.14
CA ASN A 99 16.34 7.17 -24.55
C ASN A 99 16.62 8.41 -25.42
N THR A 100 15.92 9.52 -25.17
CA THR A 100 16.17 10.78 -25.90
C THR A 100 17.55 11.37 -25.58
N ILE A 101 18.03 11.23 -24.34
CA ILE A 101 19.37 11.66 -23.96
C ILE A 101 20.41 10.80 -24.69
N ASP A 102 20.26 9.47 -24.65
CA ASP A 102 21.20 8.54 -25.33
C ASP A 102 21.29 8.82 -26.85
N GLU A 103 20.16 9.13 -27.49
CA GLU A 103 20.11 9.52 -28.91
C GLU A 103 20.82 10.86 -29.16
N LYS A 104 20.62 11.85 -28.28
CA LYS A 104 21.29 13.15 -28.38
C LYS A 104 22.80 13.04 -28.15
N ASP A 105 23.23 12.22 -27.20
CA ASP A 105 24.64 11.98 -26.92
C ASP A 105 25.32 11.33 -28.13
N SER A 106 24.66 10.35 -28.77
CA SER A 106 25.14 9.73 -30.01
C SER A 106 25.31 10.77 -31.14
N ILE A 107 24.34 11.69 -31.31
CA ILE A 107 24.42 12.77 -32.30
C ILE A 107 25.56 13.74 -31.97
N ILE A 108 25.82 14.02 -30.70
CA ILE A 108 26.93 14.89 -30.26
C ILE A 108 28.26 14.22 -30.62
N GLU A 109 28.43 12.94 -30.31
CA GLU A 109 29.63 12.18 -30.66
C GLU A 109 29.91 12.19 -32.17
N GLU A 110 28.88 11.99 -33.01
CA GLU A 110 29.00 12.07 -34.46
C GLU A 110 29.43 13.46 -34.93
N ARG A 111 28.87 14.52 -34.34
CA ARG A 111 29.22 15.91 -34.68
C ARG A 111 30.63 16.26 -34.24
N ASP A 112 31.05 15.82 -33.07
CA ASP A 112 32.40 16.03 -32.57
C ASP A 112 33.43 15.35 -33.47
N ALA A 113 33.16 14.12 -33.94
CA ALA A 113 34.01 13.44 -34.91
C ALA A 113 34.08 14.21 -36.24
N ALA A 114 32.96 14.73 -36.74
CA ALA A 114 32.94 15.53 -37.97
C ALA A 114 33.73 16.85 -37.82
N ILE A 115 33.61 17.53 -36.68
CA ILE A 115 34.37 18.75 -36.37
C ILE A 115 35.87 18.45 -36.35
N GLN A 116 36.30 17.37 -35.69
CA GLN A 116 37.71 16.96 -35.66
C GLN A 116 38.25 16.69 -37.07
N SER A 117 37.47 16.03 -37.92
CA SER A 117 37.85 15.80 -39.32
C SER A 117 38.03 17.12 -40.09
N LEU A 118 37.09 18.05 -39.98
CA LEU A 118 37.17 19.36 -40.64
C LEU A 118 38.34 20.20 -40.13
N GLN A 119 38.65 20.12 -38.83
CA GLN A 119 39.82 20.79 -38.24
C GLN A 119 41.13 20.22 -38.81
N ALA A 120 41.23 18.91 -38.97
CA ALA A 120 42.39 18.26 -39.57
C ALA A 120 42.56 18.67 -41.05
N ASP A 121 41.49 18.68 -41.82
CA ASP A 121 41.51 19.11 -43.23
C ASP A 121 41.91 20.58 -43.38
N ASN A 122 41.35 21.47 -42.55
CA ASN A 122 41.74 22.88 -42.53
C ASN A 122 43.23 23.07 -42.18
N ALA A 123 43.75 22.32 -41.21
CA ALA A 123 45.17 22.36 -40.86
C ALA A 123 46.05 21.92 -42.04
N ARG A 124 45.67 20.85 -42.74
CA ARG A 124 46.36 20.37 -43.94
C ARG A 124 46.34 21.41 -45.06
N LEU A 125 45.19 22.00 -45.36
CA LEU A 125 45.06 23.04 -46.39
C LEU A 125 45.91 24.27 -46.04
N GLY A 126 45.94 24.67 -44.76
CA GLY A 126 46.81 25.74 -44.27
C GLY A 126 48.29 25.48 -44.55
N GLN A 127 48.76 24.25 -44.29
CA GLN A 127 50.14 23.85 -44.59
C GLN A 127 50.46 23.83 -46.09
N GLN A 128 49.51 23.38 -46.92
CA GLN A 128 49.64 23.39 -48.38
C GLN A 128 49.75 24.83 -48.91
N ASN A 129 48.87 25.72 -48.48
CA ASN A 129 48.90 27.13 -48.86
C ASN A 129 50.22 27.81 -48.46
N ALA A 130 50.71 27.56 -47.24
CA ALA A 130 52.01 28.07 -46.78
C ALA A 130 53.18 27.56 -47.65
N SER A 131 53.10 26.32 -48.14
CA SER A 131 54.12 25.74 -49.01
C SER A 131 54.08 26.32 -50.42
N LEU A 132 52.88 26.55 -50.98
CA LEU A 132 52.69 27.20 -52.27
C LEU A 132 53.19 28.65 -52.26
N GLU A 133 52.87 29.43 -51.21
CA GLU A 133 53.37 30.80 -51.09
C GLU A 133 54.89 30.86 -50.97
N ARG A 134 55.52 29.93 -50.22
CA ARG A 134 56.99 29.81 -50.21
C ARG A 134 57.56 29.55 -51.59
N GLY A 135 56.95 28.65 -52.36
CA GLY A 135 57.34 28.37 -53.75
C GLY A 135 57.20 29.59 -54.66
N ARG A 136 56.08 30.32 -54.57
CA ARG A 136 55.81 31.53 -55.36
C ARG A 136 56.83 32.63 -55.08
N LEU A 137 57.13 32.89 -53.81
CA LEU A 137 58.12 33.91 -53.39
C LEU A 137 59.55 33.51 -53.78
N GLY A 138 59.89 32.22 -53.69
CA GLY A 138 61.18 31.70 -54.13
C GLY A 138 61.40 31.86 -55.64
N GLY A 139 60.40 31.49 -56.45
CA GLY A 139 60.45 31.66 -57.91
C GLY A 139 60.54 33.13 -58.34
N ALA A 140 59.82 34.03 -57.68
CA ALA A 140 59.89 35.47 -57.94
C ALA A 140 61.29 36.04 -57.69
N ARG A 141 61.99 35.58 -56.63
CA ARG A 141 63.38 36.00 -56.35
C ARG A 141 64.38 35.50 -57.39
N LEU A 142 64.24 34.28 -57.86
CA LEU A 142 65.13 33.73 -58.90
C LEU A 142 65.02 34.50 -60.22
N HIS A 143 63.81 34.90 -60.61
CA HIS A 143 63.61 35.73 -61.80
C HIS A 143 64.21 37.14 -61.68
N GLN A 144 64.16 37.78 -60.50
CA GLN A 144 64.81 39.08 -60.29
C GLN A 144 66.34 39.01 -60.38
N ILE A 145 66.96 37.94 -59.89
CA ILE A 145 68.42 37.74 -59.97
C ILE A 145 68.85 37.41 -61.40
N SER A 146 68.04 36.66 -62.16
CA SER A 146 68.33 36.34 -63.56
C SER A 146 68.14 37.51 -64.54
N SER A 147 67.53 38.62 -64.08
CA SER A 147 67.21 39.79 -64.91
C SER A 147 68.11 41.01 -64.61
N ALA A 148 69.05 40.86 -63.67
CA ALA A 148 70.04 41.88 -63.28
C ALA A 148 71.42 41.50 -63.82
#